data_AF-A0A819PJL7-F1
#
_entry.id   AF-A0A819PJL7-F1
#
_cell.length_a   1.000
_cell.length_b   1.000
_cell.length_c   1.000
_cell.angle_alpha   90.00
_cell.angle_beta   90.00
_cell.angle_gamma   90.00
#
_symmetry.space_group_name_H-M   'P 1'
#
loop_
_entity.id
_entity.type
_entity.pdbx_description
1 polymer ?
#
loop_
_entity_poly.entity_id
_entity_poly.type
_entity_poly.pdbx_seq_one_letter_code
_entity_poly.pdbx_strand_id
1 'polypeptide(L)'
;MATYVENHDGCTGDVVPPISLFNPYRLSTNNWIQTMIDLGAKSAVLVAKHACGFLMAPTNVTFPLSPSGRIVPYNYTVDYSPVKGVNVLDDFVKSCNKRQIRPGFYYTVVNNNYLNVKQGLVQNDTLKAGQLNITQQTYDNIVVQQLRELWTNYGKLEEIWFDGGYTAELHDSVAAMVSELQPDSVIFGGYGVTQNPIRWIGNELGHAPDPNWSTGLENGGDPNSPIFIPAECDTTLQQFDRWFWGPHVLLRSLKELIDVYHHSVGHNCMLMLDLTPDRTGLIPPAYALRYKELGDFIRSCYGTSIVPILQNSSTDGRIHIQMFDSPVTIDRSVIQEDQTRGQVIRAYTIDVQLADSSDKNQWAYVASGTSIGNKKIDLWKAGSRLVTAVRLNITKAVDTPVLKAFTVHLCP
;
A
#
# COMPACT_ATOMS: atom_id res chain seq x y z
N MET A 1 10.55 -16.78 -5.77
CA MET A 1 11.57 -17.14 -6.79
C MET A 1 12.48 -15.98 -7.15
N ALA A 2 11.96 -14.79 -7.47
CA ALA A 2 12.78 -13.63 -7.81
C ALA A 2 13.91 -13.30 -6.80
N THR A 3 13.68 -13.48 -5.49
CA THR A 3 14.70 -13.39 -4.42
C THR A 3 15.98 -14.22 -4.65
N TYR A 4 15.88 -15.30 -5.43
CA TYR A 4 16.97 -16.21 -5.73
C TYR A 4 17.64 -15.93 -7.08
N VAL A 5 17.13 -14.97 -7.84
CA VAL A 5 17.73 -14.51 -9.10
C VAL A 5 18.69 -13.38 -8.78
N GLU A 6 19.95 -13.53 -9.19
CA GLU A 6 20.96 -12.49 -8.98
C GLU A 6 20.81 -11.36 -10.00
N ASN A 7 21.16 -10.14 -9.59
CA ASN A 7 21.23 -8.93 -10.43
C ASN A 7 19.91 -8.46 -11.06
N HIS A 8 18.78 -9.09 -10.75
CA HIS A 8 17.45 -8.64 -11.17
C HIS A 8 16.61 -8.27 -9.95
N ASP A 9 15.81 -7.22 -10.09
CA ASP A 9 14.68 -7.02 -9.21
C ASP A 9 13.44 -7.65 -9.85
N GLY A 10 12.79 -8.55 -9.12
CA GLY A 10 11.78 -9.43 -9.71
C GLY A 10 12.38 -10.43 -10.71
N CYS A 11 11.50 -11.03 -11.51
CA CYS A 11 11.91 -11.76 -12.72
C CYS A 11 11.74 -10.85 -13.94
N THR A 12 12.38 -9.68 -13.91
CA THR A 12 12.41 -8.75 -15.04
C THR A 12 13.21 -9.39 -16.19
N GLY A 13 12.54 -9.62 -17.33
CA GLY A 13 13.06 -10.41 -18.46
C GLY A 13 12.38 -11.78 -18.57
N ASP A 14 12.94 -12.70 -19.36
CA ASP A 14 12.29 -13.97 -19.72
C ASP A 14 12.87 -15.18 -19.00
N VAL A 15 13.36 -14.96 -17.79
CA VAL A 15 14.02 -16.00 -16.99
C VAL A 15 12.98 -16.80 -16.21
N VAL A 16 13.08 -18.13 -16.30
CA VAL A 16 12.36 -19.09 -15.45
C VAL A 16 13.39 -19.77 -14.55
N PRO A 17 13.60 -19.29 -13.31
CA PRO A 17 14.65 -19.85 -12.46
C PRO A 17 14.32 -21.30 -12.04
N PRO A 18 15.33 -22.19 -11.88
CA PRO A 18 15.06 -23.57 -11.49
C PRO A 18 14.32 -23.67 -10.16
N ILE A 19 13.25 -24.46 -10.09
CA ILE A 19 12.42 -24.64 -8.86
C ILE A 19 13.27 -25.04 -7.65
N SER A 20 14.37 -25.79 -7.87
CA SER A 20 15.31 -26.21 -6.83
C SER A 20 15.96 -25.06 -6.06
N LEU A 21 15.91 -23.81 -6.57
CA LEU A 21 16.40 -22.63 -5.87
C LEU A 21 15.48 -22.20 -4.71
N PHE A 22 14.18 -22.51 -4.76
CA PHE A 22 13.25 -22.09 -3.71
C PHE A 22 13.42 -22.95 -2.46
N ASN A 23 14.31 -22.56 -1.55
CA ASN A 23 14.60 -23.32 -0.34
C ASN A 23 14.76 -22.41 0.90
N PRO A 24 13.69 -21.71 1.34
CA PRO A 24 13.72 -20.88 2.54
C PRO A 24 13.72 -21.76 3.81
N TYR A 25 14.88 -22.28 4.18
CA TYR A 25 15.04 -23.26 5.28
C TYR A 25 14.70 -22.74 6.69
N ARG A 26 14.47 -21.43 6.85
CA ARG A 26 14.02 -20.77 8.10
C ARG A 26 12.72 -19.99 7.92
N LEU A 27 11.93 -20.32 6.89
CA LEU A 27 10.68 -19.61 6.59
C LEU A 27 9.84 -19.40 7.85
N SER A 28 9.49 -18.14 8.13
CA SER A 28 8.61 -17.81 9.25
C SER A 28 7.78 -16.57 8.94
N THR A 29 6.53 -16.79 8.55
CA THR A 29 5.58 -15.69 8.34
C THR A 29 5.27 -14.95 9.65
N ASN A 30 5.35 -15.60 10.81
CA ASN A 30 5.28 -14.92 12.11
C ASN A 30 6.37 -13.86 12.29
N ASN A 31 7.59 -14.09 11.79
CA ASN A 31 8.67 -13.11 11.80
C ASN A 31 8.35 -11.90 10.89
N TRP A 32 7.72 -12.15 9.74
CA TRP A 32 7.29 -11.09 8.83
C TRP A 32 6.23 -10.22 9.48
N ILE A 33 5.19 -10.85 10.04
CA ILE A 33 4.07 -10.14 10.68
C ILE A 33 4.54 -9.39 11.95
N GLN A 34 5.52 -9.89 12.69
CA GLN A 34 6.11 -9.12 13.80
C GLN A 34 6.70 -7.80 13.31
N THR A 35 7.47 -7.84 12.22
CA THR A 35 8.09 -6.63 11.65
C THR A 35 7.04 -5.61 11.20
N MET A 36 5.95 -6.08 10.58
CA MET A 36 4.82 -5.24 10.17
C MET A 36 4.10 -4.59 11.38
N ILE A 37 3.97 -5.31 12.50
CA ILE A 37 3.41 -4.77 13.74
C ILE A 37 4.33 -3.71 14.34
N ASP A 38 5.64 -3.95 14.34
CA ASP A 38 6.62 -3.00 14.87
C ASP A 38 6.63 -1.69 14.05
N LEU A 39 6.41 -1.77 12.73
CA LEU A 39 6.13 -0.63 11.86
C LEU A 39 4.81 0.08 12.23
N GLY A 40 3.80 -0.67 12.65
CA GLY A 40 2.45 -0.17 12.94
C GLY A 40 1.43 -0.42 11.81
N ALA A 41 1.77 -1.29 10.86
CA ALA A 41 0.89 -1.69 9.76
C ALA A 41 -0.41 -2.33 10.27
N LYS A 42 -1.46 -2.25 9.46
CA LYS A 42 -2.82 -2.75 9.78
C LYS A 42 -3.30 -3.84 8.83
N SER A 43 -2.72 -3.88 7.64
CA SER A 43 -2.92 -4.89 6.62
C SER A 43 -1.56 -5.34 6.07
N ALA A 44 -1.54 -6.44 5.35
CA ALA A 44 -0.36 -6.96 4.68
C ALA A 44 -0.76 -7.68 3.40
N VAL A 45 -0.09 -7.35 2.29
CA VAL A 45 -0.31 -7.99 1.00
C VAL A 45 0.88 -8.92 0.68
N LEU A 46 0.59 -10.18 0.37
CA LEU A 46 1.62 -11.14 -0.03
C LEU A 46 1.55 -11.44 -1.53
N VAL A 47 2.70 -11.44 -2.19
CA VAL A 47 2.87 -11.77 -3.62
C VAL A 47 2.65 -13.25 -3.86
N ALA A 48 1.40 -13.66 -4.09
CA ALA A 48 1.06 -15.06 -4.36
C ALA A 48 1.78 -15.59 -5.61
N LYS A 49 1.81 -14.77 -6.67
CA LYS A 49 2.53 -15.05 -7.91
C LYS A 49 2.99 -13.75 -8.56
N HIS A 50 4.28 -13.68 -8.90
CA HIS A 50 4.90 -12.59 -9.65
C HIS A 50 5.26 -13.02 -11.09
N ALA A 51 5.92 -12.14 -11.85
CA ALA A 51 6.29 -12.33 -13.26
C ALA A 51 7.05 -13.63 -13.57
N CYS A 52 7.76 -14.23 -12.60
CA CYS A 52 8.41 -15.53 -12.82
C CYS A 52 7.40 -16.64 -13.19
N GLY A 53 6.14 -16.49 -12.77
CA GLY A 53 5.11 -17.52 -12.81
C GLY A 53 5.10 -18.45 -11.59
N PHE A 54 6.05 -18.32 -10.66
CA PHE A 54 6.11 -19.22 -9.50
C PHE A 54 4.99 -18.90 -8.50
N LEU A 55 4.11 -19.86 -8.22
CA LEU A 55 3.04 -19.72 -7.23
C LEU A 55 3.51 -20.17 -5.84
N MET A 56 3.35 -19.33 -4.83
CA MET A 56 3.78 -19.60 -3.44
C MET A 56 2.81 -20.49 -2.64
N ALA A 57 1.89 -21.16 -3.32
CA ALA A 57 0.91 -22.08 -2.79
C ALA A 57 0.79 -23.33 -3.69
N PRO A 58 0.34 -24.47 -3.15
CA PRO A 58 -0.11 -25.59 -3.97
C PRO A 58 -1.34 -25.18 -4.80
N THR A 59 -1.49 -25.78 -5.98
CA THR A 59 -2.61 -25.57 -6.91
C THR A 59 -2.98 -26.89 -7.55
N ASN A 60 -4.27 -27.11 -7.80
CA ASN A 60 -4.76 -28.30 -8.50
C ASN A 60 -4.93 -28.06 -10.00
N VAL A 61 -4.54 -26.89 -10.50
CA VAL A 61 -4.72 -26.51 -11.90
C VAL A 61 -3.90 -27.40 -12.83
N THR A 62 -4.59 -27.94 -13.84
CA THR A 62 -3.99 -28.66 -14.96
C THR A 62 -4.40 -27.98 -16.27
N PHE A 63 -3.58 -28.10 -17.31
CA PHE A 63 -3.82 -27.42 -18.58
C PHE A 63 -3.17 -28.15 -19.77
N PRO A 64 -3.71 -27.99 -20.99
CA PRO A 64 -3.13 -28.58 -22.19
C PRO A 64 -1.93 -27.77 -22.72
N LEU A 65 -0.87 -28.48 -23.11
CA LEU A 65 0.27 -27.88 -23.83
C LEU A 65 -0.03 -27.69 -25.31
N SER A 66 0.51 -26.62 -25.90
CA SER A 66 0.45 -26.37 -27.35
C SER A 66 1.71 -26.88 -28.07
N PRO A 67 1.61 -27.47 -29.28
CA PRO A 67 0.38 -27.86 -29.98
C PRO A 67 -0.12 -29.28 -29.60
N SER A 68 0.58 -29.98 -28.71
CA SER A 68 0.36 -31.42 -28.46
C SER A 68 -1.00 -31.79 -27.85
N GLY A 69 -1.66 -30.84 -27.18
CA GLY A 69 -2.88 -31.08 -26.38
C GLY A 69 -2.65 -31.86 -25.09
N ARG A 70 -1.42 -32.30 -24.79
CA ARG A 70 -1.11 -33.08 -23.58
C ARG A 70 -1.40 -32.27 -22.33
N ILE A 71 -2.24 -32.80 -21.45
CA ILE A 71 -2.57 -32.18 -20.17
C ILE A 71 -1.42 -32.37 -19.18
N VAL A 72 -0.99 -31.29 -18.54
CA VAL A 72 0.05 -31.26 -17.52
C VAL A 72 -0.42 -30.46 -16.30
N PRO A 73 0.08 -30.76 -15.09
CA PRO A 73 -0.17 -29.91 -13.93
C PRO A 73 0.62 -28.60 -14.01
N TYR A 74 0.11 -27.56 -13.36
CA TYR A 74 0.89 -26.35 -13.07
C TYR A 74 1.93 -26.67 -11.99
N ASN A 75 3.10 -27.13 -12.42
CA ASN A 75 4.13 -27.65 -11.53
C ASN A 75 5.19 -26.61 -11.12
N TYR A 76 5.02 -25.34 -11.49
CA TYR A 76 5.94 -24.27 -11.11
C TYR A 76 5.46 -23.57 -9.84
N THR A 77 5.44 -24.32 -8.74
CA THR A 77 4.90 -23.90 -7.44
C THR A 77 5.76 -24.38 -6.27
N VAL A 78 5.44 -23.90 -5.07
CA VAL A 78 6.09 -24.34 -3.81
C VAL A 78 6.01 -25.86 -3.60
N ASP A 79 4.96 -26.53 -4.08
CA ASP A 79 4.76 -27.97 -3.85
C ASP A 79 5.76 -28.86 -4.63
N TYR A 80 6.40 -28.28 -5.65
CA TYR A 80 7.45 -28.95 -6.43
C TYR A 80 8.86 -28.50 -6.03
N SER A 81 8.98 -27.71 -4.96
CA SER A 81 10.26 -27.17 -4.45
C SER A 81 10.89 -28.04 -3.36
N PRO A 82 12.15 -27.78 -2.97
CA PRO A 82 12.80 -28.41 -1.81
C PRO A 82 11.98 -28.35 -0.52
N VAL A 83 11.09 -27.36 -0.37
CA VAL A 83 10.19 -27.20 0.79
C VAL A 83 8.76 -27.69 0.49
N LYS A 84 8.59 -28.69 -0.38
CA LYS A 84 7.29 -29.32 -0.68
C LYS A 84 6.49 -29.66 0.59
N GLY A 85 5.16 -29.51 0.53
CA GLY A 85 4.27 -29.60 1.69
C GLY A 85 4.14 -28.31 2.51
N VAL A 86 4.94 -27.27 2.23
CA VAL A 86 4.74 -25.92 2.77
C VAL A 86 3.72 -25.16 1.92
N ASN A 87 2.75 -24.51 2.57
CA ASN A 87 1.86 -23.54 1.94
C ASN A 87 2.12 -22.15 2.53
N VAL A 88 2.92 -21.34 1.83
CA VAL A 88 3.37 -20.03 2.33
C VAL A 88 2.18 -19.08 2.51
N LEU A 89 1.17 -19.15 1.64
CA LEU A 89 0.00 -18.29 1.72
C LEU A 89 -0.88 -18.62 2.93
N ASP A 90 -1.04 -19.90 3.23
CA ASP A 90 -1.80 -20.36 4.40
C ASP A 90 -1.07 -19.98 5.70
N ASP A 91 0.25 -20.21 5.77
CA ASP A 91 1.07 -19.78 6.90
C ASP A 91 1.04 -18.26 7.12
N PHE A 92 0.97 -17.49 6.03
CA PHE A 92 0.86 -16.04 6.07
C PHE A 92 -0.49 -15.59 6.63
N VAL A 93 -1.60 -16.09 6.06
CA VAL A 93 -2.95 -15.77 6.53
C VAL A 93 -3.15 -16.17 7.99
N LYS A 94 -2.67 -17.35 8.41
CA LYS A 94 -2.70 -17.78 9.81
C LYS A 94 -1.93 -16.82 10.73
N SER A 95 -0.75 -16.36 10.31
CA SER A 95 0.06 -15.42 11.08
C SER A 95 -0.57 -14.03 11.17
N CYS A 96 -1.17 -13.56 10.07
CA CYS A 96 -1.98 -12.34 10.01
C CYS A 96 -3.14 -12.39 10.99
N ASN A 97 -4.00 -13.42 10.87
CA ASN A 97 -5.18 -13.60 11.70
C ASN A 97 -4.84 -13.72 13.19
N LYS A 98 -3.79 -14.48 13.53
CA LYS A 98 -3.31 -14.62 14.92
C LYS A 98 -2.96 -13.29 15.58
N ARG A 99 -2.59 -12.28 14.79
CA ARG A 99 -2.10 -10.98 15.27
C ARG A 99 -2.93 -9.80 14.79
N GLN A 100 -4.14 -10.07 14.27
CA GLN A 100 -5.10 -9.06 13.80
C GLN A 100 -4.55 -8.12 12.70
N ILE A 101 -3.63 -8.63 11.88
CA ILE A 101 -3.26 -7.99 10.61
C ILE A 101 -4.20 -8.54 9.55
N ARG A 102 -4.76 -7.65 8.71
CA ARG A 102 -5.71 -8.06 7.68
C ARG A 102 -4.95 -8.49 6.41
N PRO A 103 -5.10 -9.74 5.95
CA PRO A 103 -4.30 -10.26 4.84
C PRO A 103 -4.86 -9.84 3.48
N GLY A 104 -3.99 -9.62 2.51
CA GLY A 104 -4.32 -9.45 1.10
C GLY A 104 -3.36 -10.21 0.21
N PHE A 105 -3.71 -10.34 -1.08
CA PHE A 105 -2.87 -11.02 -2.06
C PHE A 105 -2.63 -10.17 -3.30
N TYR A 106 -1.36 -10.17 -3.72
CA TYR A 106 -0.95 -9.76 -5.05
C TYR A 106 -0.99 -10.97 -5.98
N TYR A 107 -1.46 -10.76 -7.21
CA TYR A 107 -1.31 -11.73 -8.30
C TYR A 107 -1.16 -11.02 -9.65
N THR A 108 -0.04 -11.27 -10.35
CA THR A 108 0.13 -10.72 -11.70
C THR A 108 -0.59 -11.57 -12.75
N VAL A 109 -1.32 -10.88 -13.63
CA VAL A 109 -1.89 -11.46 -14.86
C VAL A 109 -1.17 -10.95 -16.10
N VAL A 110 -0.39 -9.88 -15.99
CA VAL A 110 0.29 -9.24 -17.14
C VAL A 110 1.55 -9.97 -17.57
N ASN A 111 2.32 -10.54 -16.64
CA ASN A 111 3.59 -11.20 -16.97
C ASN A 111 3.66 -12.58 -16.33
N ASN A 112 4.07 -13.58 -17.12
CA ASN A 112 4.30 -14.93 -16.64
C ASN A 112 5.38 -15.63 -17.50
N ASN A 113 6.63 -15.56 -17.06
CA ASN A 113 7.76 -16.12 -17.80
C ASN A 113 7.60 -17.63 -18.02
N TYR A 114 7.15 -18.37 -17.01
CA TYR A 114 6.94 -19.82 -17.10
C TYR A 114 5.95 -20.21 -18.19
N LEU A 115 4.93 -19.38 -18.44
CA LEU A 115 3.92 -19.60 -19.48
C LEU A 115 4.13 -18.75 -20.75
N ASN A 116 5.31 -18.13 -20.89
CA ASN A 116 5.66 -17.25 -21.99
C ASN A 116 4.66 -16.08 -22.23
N VAL A 117 4.23 -15.42 -21.15
CA VAL A 117 3.30 -14.29 -21.21
C VAL A 117 3.99 -12.98 -20.93
N LYS A 118 3.71 -11.98 -21.77
CA LYS A 118 4.09 -10.57 -21.57
C LYS A 118 2.91 -9.68 -21.90
N GLN A 119 2.70 -8.64 -21.09
CA GLN A 119 1.62 -7.67 -21.28
C GLN A 119 0.24 -8.34 -21.47
N GLY A 120 -0.01 -9.43 -20.75
CA GLY A 120 -1.25 -10.22 -20.79
C GLY A 120 -1.37 -11.18 -21.97
N LEU A 121 -0.40 -11.19 -22.90
CA LEU A 121 -0.44 -11.99 -24.11
C LEU A 121 0.59 -13.12 -24.09
N VAL A 122 0.15 -14.32 -24.45
CA VAL A 122 1.05 -15.44 -24.76
C VAL A 122 1.84 -15.09 -26.02
N GLN A 123 3.17 -15.13 -25.92
CA GLN A 123 4.05 -14.73 -27.00
C GLN A 123 4.19 -15.84 -28.04
N ASN A 124 4.31 -15.45 -29.31
CA ASN A 124 4.53 -16.35 -30.45
C ASN A 124 5.99 -16.33 -30.92
N ASP A 125 6.92 -16.35 -29.96
CA ASP A 125 8.36 -16.36 -30.19
C ASP A 125 8.99 -17.72 -29.84
N THR A 126 10.31 -17.82 -30.02
CA THR A 126 11.03 -19.04 -29.64
C THR A 126 11.08 -19.15 -28.12
N LEU A 127 10.54 -20.25 -27.59
CA LEU A 127 10.58 -20.53 -26.15
C LEU A 127 12.01 -20.50 -25.62
N LYS A 128 12.17 -19.84 -24.49
CA LYS A 128 13.41 -19.84 -23.72
C LYS A 128 13.39 -20.98 -22.71
N ALA A 129 14.56 -21.22 -22.12
CA ALA A 129 14.76 -22.30 -21.17
C ALA A 129 13.74 -22.24 -20.02
N GLY A 130 13.02 -23.34 -19.81
CA GLY A 130 12.01 -23.48 -18.75
C GLY A 130 10.62 -22.95 -19.07
N GLN A 131 10.43 -22.25 -20.20
CA GLN A 131 9.11 -21.77 -20.62
C GLN A 131 8.28 -22.89 -21.25
N LEU A 132 6.96 -22.79 -21.10
CA LEU A 132 5.99 -23.66 -21.74
C LEU A 132 5.24 -22.95 -22.85
N ASN A 133 4.93 -23.69 -23.91
CA ASN A 133 4.05 -23.22 -24.97
C ASN A 133 2.61 -23.61 -24.67
N ILE A 134 1.72 -22.61 -24.65
CA ILE A 134 0.29 -22.74 -24.41
C ILE A 134 -0.48 -21.82 -25.36
N THR A 135 -1.80 -21.87 -25.36
CA THR A 135 -2.63 -20.89 -26.06
C THR A 135 -3.05 -19.76 -25.12
N GLN A 136 -3.45 -18.60 -25.65
CA GLN A 136 -4.01 -17.51 -24.85
C GLN A 136 -5.20 -17.98 -23.99
N GLN A 137 -6.16 -18.68 -24.60
CA GLN A 137 -7.30 -19.24 -23.87
C GLN A 137 -6.87 -20.15 -22.71
N THR A 138 -5.78 -20.91 -22.89
CA THR A 138 -5.24 -21.75 -21.83
C THR A 138 -4.68 -20.91 -20.68
N TYR A 139 -3.97 -19.81 -20.99
CA TYR A 139 -3.48 -18.89 -19.99
C TYR A 139 -4.61 -18.26 -19.18
N ASP A 140 -5.64 -17.73 -19.87
CA ASP A 140 -6.77 -17.08 -19.22
C ASP A 140 -7.51 -18.07 -18.29
N ASN A 141 -7.69 -19.32 -18.74
CA ASN A 141 -8.29 -20.39 -17.93
C ASN A 141 -7.44 -20.74 -16.69
N ILE A 142 -6.10 -20.75 -16.81
CA ILE A 142 -5.20 -20.95 -15.67
C ILE A 142 -5.36 -19.80 -14.67
N VAL A 143 -5.40 -18.56 -15.16
CA VAL A 143 -5.58 -17.36 -14.32
C VAL A 143 -6.88 -17.44 -13.55
N VAL A 144 -8.01 -17.68 -14.22
CA VAL A 144 -9.33 -17.77 -13.58
C VAL A 144 -9.36 -18.87 -12.52
N GLN A 145 -8.82 -20.06 -12.80
CA GLN A 145 -8.80 -21.15 -11.84
C GLN A 145 -7.91 -20.84 -10.62
N GLN A 146 -6.71 -20.29 -10.84
CA GLN A 146 -5.81 -19.93 -9.73
C GLN A 146 -6.39 -18.80 -8.88
N LEU A 147 -6.97 -17.76 -9.48
CA LEU A 147 -7.64 -16.70 -8.72
C LEU A 147 -8.81 -17.26 -7.89
N ARG A 148 -9.63 -18.15 -8.46
CA ARG A 148 -10.70 -18.82 -7.71
C ARG A 148 -10.18 -19.63 -6.53
N GLU A 149 -9.09 -20.40 -6.68
CA GLU A 149 -8.45 -21.09 -5.56
C GLU A 149 -7.97 -20.10 -4.48
N LEU A 150 -7.30 -19.01 -4.86
CA LEU A 150 -6.77 -18.00 -3.94
C LEU A 150 -7.87 -17.25 -3.18
N TRP A 151 -8.99 -16.95 -3.84
CA TRP A 151 -10.09 -16.17 -3.26
C TRP A 151 -11.12 -17.04 -2.54
N THR A 152 -11.03 -18.36 -2.65
CA THR A 152 -11.91 -19.30 -1.93
C THR A 152 -11.25 -19.86 -0.67
N ASN A 153 -9.98 -20.26 -0.78
CA ASN A 153 -9.36 -21.15 0.20
C ASN A 153 -8.68 -20.45 1.38
N TYR A 154 -8.51 -19.13 1.31
CA TYR A 154 -7.68 -18.36 2.26
C TYR A 154 -8.48 -17.35 3.09
N GLY A 155 -9.82 -17.49 3.10
CA GLY A 155 -10.71 -16.62 3.86
C GLY A 155 -10.93 -15.25 3.19
N LYS A 156 -11.40 -14.28 3.98
CA LYS A 156 -11.61 -12.91 3.51
C LYS A 156 -10.27 -12.19 3.35
N LEU A 157 -10.08 -11.56 2.19
CA LEU A 157 -8.92 -10.73 1.91
C LEU A 157 -9.31 -9.25 2.12
N GLU A 158 -8.45 -8.49 2.79
CA GLU A 158 -8.57 -7.03 2.86
C GLU A 158 -8.37 -6.44 1.46
N GLU A 159 -7.32 -6.89 0.78
CA GLU A 159 -6.83 -6.25 -0.43
C GLU A 159 -6.44 -7.28 -1.49
N ILE A 160 -6.82 -6.99 -2.74
CA ILE A 160 -6.39 -7.72 -3.93
C ILE A 160 -5.60 -6.76 -4.83
N TRP A 161 -4.38 -7.14 -5.17
CA TRP A 161 -3.47 -6.30 -5.95
C TRP A 161 -3.28 -6.84 -7.37
N PHE A 162 -3.81 -6.13 -8.35
CA PHE A 162 -3.58 -6.40 -9.78
C PHE A 162 -2.50 -5.49 -10.33
N ASP A 163 -1.24 -5.88 -10.12
CA ASP A 163 -0.11 -5.21 -10.72
C ASP A 163 -0.16 -5.29 -12.25
N GLY A 164 -0.18 -4.13 -12.90
CA GLY A 164 -0.37 -3.96 -14.33
C GLY A 164 -1.82 -4.14 -14.82
N GLY A 165 -2.79 -4.35 -13.92
CA GLY A 165 -4.20 -4.54 -14.25
C GLY A 165 -4.51 -5.93 -14.79
N TYR A 166 -5.55 -6.05 -15.61
CA TYR A 166 -6.01 -7.29 -16.25
C TYR A 166 -6.42 -7.04 -17.71
N THR A 167 -6.47 -8.11 -18.51
CA THR A 167 -6.89 -8.02 -19.92
C THR A 167 -8.40 -7.84 -20.03
N ALA A 168 -8.87 -7.33 -21.18
CA ALA A 168 -10.30 -7.17 -21.44
C ALA A 168 -11.03 -8.52 -21.42
N GLU A 169 -10.37 -9.58 -21.89
CA GLU A 169 -10.88 -10.96 -21.90
C GLU A 169 -11.12 -11.51 -20.49
N LEU A 170 -10.33 -11.07 -19.51
CA LEU A 170 -10.46 -11.49 -18.11
C LEU A 170 -11.48 -10.65 -17.32
N HIS A 171 -11.86 -9.46 -17.82
CA HIS A 171 -12.70 -8.49 -17.11
C HIS A 171 -13.94 -9.11 -16.47
N ASP A 172 -14.80 -9.74 -17.27
CA ASP A 172 -16.10 -10.24 -16.79
C ASP A 172 -15.94 -11.38 -15.80
N SER A 173 -14.94 -12.26 -16.01
CA SER A 173 -14.64 -13.36 -15.10
C SER A 173 -14.09 -12.85 -13.77
N VAL A 174 -13.20 -11.85 -13.80
CA VAL A 174 -12.66 -11.21 -12.61
C VAL A 174 -13.75 -10.48 -11.84
N ALA A 175 -14.58 -9.67 -12.51
CA ALA A 175 -15.70 -8.97 -11.87
C ALA A 175 -16.69 -9.94 -11.20
N ALA A 176 -17.05 -11.02 -11.90
CA ALA A 176 -17.93 -12.04 -11.36
C ALA A 176 -17.32 -12.73 -10.13
N MET A 177 -16.05 -13.12 -10.20
CA MET A 177 -15.36 -13.78 -9.07
C MET A 177 -15.16 -12.83 -7.87
N VAL A 178 -14.87 -11.55 -8.09
CA VAL A 178 -14.78 -10.56 -7.01
C VAL A 178 -16.13 -10.45 -6.30
N SER A 179 -17.21 -10.26 -7.06
CA SER A 179 -18.57 -10.16 -6.51
C SER A 179 -19.00 -11.43 -5.74
N GLU A 180 -18.65 -12.61 -6.27
CA GLU A 180 -19.00 -13.90 -5.70
C GLU A 180 -18.16 -14.23 -4.44
N LEU A 181 -16.84 -14.02 -4.49
CA LEU A 181 -15.90 -14.61 -3.54
C LEU A 181 -15.32 -13.58 -2.56
N GLN A 182 -15.15 -12.33 -2.98
CA GLN A 182 -14.45 -11.28 -2.23
C GLN A 182 -15.13 -9.89 -2.37
N PRO A 183 -16.45 -9.75 -2.11
CA PRO A 183 -17.18 -8.52 -2.38
C PRO A 183 -16.76 -7.34 -1.49
N ASP A 184 -16.14 -7.61 -0.34
CA ASP A 184 -15.74 -6.61 0.65
C ASP A 184 -14.28 -6.13 0.44
N SER A 185 -13.49 -6.79 -0.42
CA SER A 185 -12.07 -6.44 -0.59
C SER A 185 -11.90 -5.11 -1.30
N VAL A 186 -10.91 -4.32 -0.86
CA VAL A 186 -10.39 -3.22 -1.66
C VAL A 186 -9.50 -3.78 -2.77
N ILE A 187 -9.56 -3.20 -3.97
CA ILE A 187 -8.81 -3.75 -5.12
C ILE A 187 -7.99 -2.66 -5.80
N PHE A 188 -6.68 -2.82 -5.74
CA PHE A 188 -5.75 -1.98 -6.48
C PHE A 188 -5.81 -2.31 -7.97
N GLY A 189 -6.00 -1.27 -8.78
CA GLY A 189 -6.28 -1.44 -10.20
C GLY A 189 -7.65 -2.06 -10.49
N GLY A 190 -8.57 -2.05 -9.50
CA GLY A 190 -9.88 -2.69 -9.59
C GLY A 190 -11.00 -1.86 -10.23
N TYR A 191 -10.68 -0.69 -10.80
CA TYR A 191 -11.70 0.16 -11.42
C TYR A 191 -12.41 -0.58 -12.57
N GLY A 192 -13.74 -0.70 -12.47
CA GLY A 192 -14.58 -1.41 -13.44
C GLY A 192 -14.96 -2.83 -13.00
N VAL A 193 -14.20 -3.47 -12.11
CA VAL A 193 -14.48 -4.85 -11.64
C VAL A 193 -14.94 -4.93 -10.19
N THR A 194 -14.83 -3.84 -9.41
CA THR A 194 -15.29 -3.77 -8.02
C THR A 194 -15.96 -2.44 -7.68
N GLN A 195 -16.71 -2.42 -6.59
CA GLN A 195 -17.24 -1.21 -5.94
C GLN A 195 -16.23 -0.55 -4.98
N ASN A 196 -15.14 -1.25 -4.64
CA ASN A 196 -14.11 -0.77 -3.71
C ASN A 196 -12.74 -0.58 -4.39
N PRO A 197 -12.64 0.15 -5.53
CA PRO A 197 -11.36 0.30 -6.19
C PRO A 197 -10.45 1.25 -5.41
N ILE A 198 -9.15 1.00 -5.48
CA ILE A 198 -8.09 1.97 -5.12
C ILE A 198 -7.17 2.15 -6.31
N ARG A 199 -6.50 3.30 -6.40
CA ARG A 199 -5.61 3.64 -7.52
C ARG A 199 -4.17 3.77 -7.07
N TRP A 200 -3.28 3.45 -8.00
CA TRP A 200 -1.88 3.82 -7.91
C TRP A 200 -1.70 5.34 -7.89
N ILE A 201 -0.81 5.85 -7.06
CA ILE A 201 -0.49 7.28 -7.02
C ILE A 201 0.31 7.76 -8.25
N GLY A 202 0.90 6.84 -9.01
CA GLY A 202 1.64 7.15 -10.24
C GLY A 202 3.17 7.21 -10.08
N ASN A 203 3.71 6.79 -8.94
CA ASN A 203 5.15 6.61 -8.71
C ASN A 203 5.41 5.60 -7.58
N GLU A 204 6.62 5.06 -7.52
CA GLU A 204 7.07 4.14 -6.47
C GLU A 204 7.95 4.82 -5.41
N LEU A 205 7.99 6.16 -5.40
CA LEU A 205 8.71 6.93 -4.38
C LEU A 205 7.94 7.00 -3.06
N GLY A 206 6.65 6.63 -3.08
CA GLY A 206 5.71 6.77 -1.97
C GLY A 206 5.25 8.21 -1.78
N HIS A 207 5.21 9.01 -2.84
CA HIS A 207 4.93 10.44 -2.78
C HIS A 207 3.62 10.78 -3.50
N ALA A 208 2.63 11.28 -2.77
CA ALA A 208 1.42 11.86 -3.34
C ALA A 208 1.64 13.33 -3.72
N PRO A 209 1.07 13.78 -4.85
CA PRO A 209 0.98 15.20 -5.14
C PRO A 209 0.14 15.91 -4.06
N ASP A 210 0.30 17.22 -3.97
CA ASP A 210 -0.51 18.07 -3.11
C ASP A 210 -1.10 19.19 -3.98
N PRO A 211 -2.42 19.18 -4.28
CA PRO A 211 -3.48 18.36 -3.66
C PRO A 211 -3.50 16.88 -4.06
N ASN A 212 -4.14 16.07 -3.21
CA ASN A 212 -4.54 14.68 -3.49
C ASN A 212 -6.02 14.42 -3.11
N TRP A 213 -6.82 14.17 -4.14
CA TRP A 213 -8.25 13.89 -4.03
C TRP A 213 -8.53 12.38 -4.02
N SER A 214 -9.49 11.98 -3.20
CA SER A 214 -9.95 10.58 -3.12
C SER A 214 -10.89 10.21 -4.27
N THR A 215 -11.20 11.17 -5.14
CA THR A 215 -12.06 11.02 -6.31
C THR A 215 -11.25 11.17 -7.60
N GLY A 216 -11.65 10.48 -8.66
CA GLY A 216 -11.01 10.55 -9.98
C GLY A 216 -9.79 9.63 -10.15
N LEU A 217 -9.50 9.30 -11.42
CA LEU A 217 -8.48 8.30 -11.80
C LEU A 217 -7.07 8.86 -11.98
N GLU A 218 -6.93 10.18 -12.08
CA GLU A 218 -5.62 10.82 -12.22
C GLU A 218 -4.79 10.68 -10.94
N ASN A 219 -3.46 10.80 -11.05
CA ASN A 219 -2.53 10.65 -9.91
C ASN A 219 -2.95 11.48 -8.69
N GLY A 220 -3.19 12.79 -8.86
CA GLY A 220 -3.69 13.68 -7.80
C GLY A 220 -5.21 13.66 -7.59
N GLY A 221 -5.93 12.86 -8.37
CA GLY A 221 -7.38 12.81 -8.40
C GLY A 221 -8.02 14.06 -9.01
N ASP A 222 -9.34 14.03 -9.13
CA ASP A 222 -10.18 15.12 -9.59
C ASP A 222 -11.26 15.40 -8.53
N PRO A 223 -11.29 16.61 -7.94
CA PRO A 223 -12.24 16.93 -6.89
C PRO A 223 -13.69 17.10 -7.37
N ASN A 224 -13.95 17.05 -8.67
CA ASN A 224 -15.28 17.10 -9.25
C ASN A 224 -15.73 15.75 -9.82
N SER A 225 -14.88 14.73 -9.75
CA SER A 225 -15.20 13.39 -10.24
C SER A 225 -16.24 12.71 -9.34
N PRO A 226 -17.25 12.02 -9.90
CA PRO A 226 -18.21 11.25 -9.12
C PRO A 226 -17.66 9.90 -8.64
N ILE A 227 -16.45 9.52 -9.07
CA ILE A 227 -15.86 8.20 -8.79
C ILE A 227 -14.98 8.32 -7.55
N PHE A 228 -15.34 7.66 -6.45
CA PHE A 228 -14.49 7.51 -5.28
C PHE A 228 -13.50 6.35 -5.49
N ILE A 229 -12.21 6.67 -5.55
CA ILE A 229 -11.13 5.73 -5.80
C ILE A 229 -9.85 6.27 -5.13
N PRO A 230 -9.70 6.12 -3.81
CA PRO A 230 -8.61 6.73 -3.06
C PRO A 230 -7.25 6.17 -3.49
N ALA A 231 -6.21 6.94 -3.21
CA ALA A 231 -4.85 6.61 -3.65
C ALA A 231 -4.10 5.73 -2.65
N GLU A 232 -3.35 4.80 -3.21
CA GLU A 232 -2.28 4.06 -2.54
C GLU A 232 -0.92 4.53 -3.06
N CYS A 233 -0.01 4.76 -2.11
CA CYS A 233 1.37 5.17 -2.32
C CYS A 233 2.26 4.00 -1.94
N ASP A 234 2.64 3.22 -2.94
CA ASP A 234 3.52 2.09 -2.79
C ASP A 234 4.98 2.52 -2.93
N THR A 235 5.87 1.92 -2.14
CA THR A 235 7.31 2.21 -2.20
C THR A 235 8.14 1.14 -1.52
N THR A 236 9.46 1.26 -1.67
CA THR A 236 10.43 0.30 -1.15
C THR A 236 11.26 0.86 0.02
N LEU A 237 11.72 -0.04 0.88
CA LEU A 237 12.69 0.19 1.96
C LEU A 237 14.12 0.19 1.40
N GLN A 238 14.39 -0.71 0.45
CA GLN A 238 15.67 -0.76 -0.23
C GLN A 238 15.80 0.44 -1.16
N GLN A 239 17.02 0.92 -1.38
CA GLN A 239 17.26 1.96 -2.39
C GLN A 239 17.08 1.40 -3.81
N PHE A 240 16.93 2.31 -4.78
CA PHE A 240 16.79 2.01 -6.20
C PHE A 240 15.50 1.26 -6.56
N ASP A 241 14.40 1.56 -5.88
CA ASP A 241 13.08 1.00 -6.13
C ASP A 241 13.08 -0.54 -6.18
N ARG A 242 13.79 -1.16 -5.22
CA ARG A 242 14.01 -2.60 -5.21
C ARG A 242 13.00 -3.33 -4.34
N TRP A 243 12.08 -4.05 -4.98
CA TRP A 243 10.94 -4.76 -4.37
C TRP A 243 11.26 -6.16 -3.87
N PHE A 244 12.32 -6.80 -4.36
CA PHE A 244 12.76 -8.12 -3.89
C PHE A 244 14.07 -8.00 -3.14
N TRP A 245 14.29 -8.87 -2.15
CA TRP A 245 15.54 -8.85 -1.39
C TRP A 245 16.75 -8.93 -2.34
N GLY A 246 17.67 -7.97 -2.21
CA GLY A 246 18.92 -7.93 -2.94
C GLY A 246 20.10 -8.07 -2.00
N PRO A 247 21.07 -8.95 -2.30
CA PRO A 247 22.31 -8.95 -1.54
C PRO A 247 23.00 -7.59 -1.71
N HIS A 248 23.48 -7.01 -0.61
CA HIS A 248 24.26 -5.77 -0.58
C HIS A 248 23.54 -4.49 -1.04
N VAL A 249 22.21 -4.51 -1.12
CA VAL A 249 21.43 -3.28 -1.41
C VAL A 249 21.27 -2.47 -0.13
N LEU A 250 21.55 -1.17 -0.23
CA LEU A 250 21.42 -0.26 0.90
C LEU A 250 19.96 0.01 1.25
N LEU A 251 19.70 0.26 2.53
CA LEU A 251 18.38 0.69 3.01
C LEU A 251 18.27 2.20 2.96
N ARG A 252 17.08 2.70 2.58
CA ARG A 252 16.68 4.10 2.73
C ARG A 252 16.78 4.52 4.20
N SER A 253 17.24 5.74 4.44
CA SER A 253 17.48 6.24 5.81
C SER A 253 16.17 6.41 6.60
N LEU A 254 16.22 6.43 7.93
CA LEU A 254 15.03 6.76 8.73
C LEU A 254 14.45 8.14 8.35
N LYS A 255 15.33 9.14 8.17
CA LYS A 255 14.93 10.49 7.74
C LYS A 255 14.15 10.48 6.42
N GLU A 256 14.61 9.67 5.47
CA GLU A 256 13.95 9.52 4.17
C GLU A 256 12.60 8.81 4.29
N LEU A 257 12.48 7.77 5.12
CA LEU A 257 11.20 7.10 5.35
C LEU A 257 10.19 7.98 6.11
N ILE A 258 10.67 8.88 6.98
CA ILE A 258 9.84 9.90 7.62
C ILE A 258 9.29 10.87 6.56
N ASP A 259 10.15 11.32 5.63
CA ASP A 259 9.75 12.17 4.52
C ASP A 259 8.68 11.50 3.64
N VAL A 260 8.86 10.21 3.32
CA VAL A 260 7.85 9.39 2.65
C VAL A 260 6.54 9.38 3.41
N TYR A 261 6.56 9.15 4.73
CA TYR A 261 5.34 9.12 5.54
C TYR A 261 4.57 10.45 5.47
N HIS A 262 5.27 11.58 5.50
CA HIS A 262 4.65 12.90 5.38
C HIS A 262 4.12 13.17 3.97
N HIS A 263 4.79 12.69 2.92
CA HIS A 263 4.34 12.84 1.53
C HIS A 263 3.34 11.76 1.06
N SER A 264 3.05 10.75 1.88
CA SER A 264 2.00 9.74 1.62
C SER A 264 0.84 9.88 2.60
N VAL A 265 0.98 9.33 3.81
CA VAL A 265 -0.03 9.36 4.88
C VAL A 265 -0.38 10.78 5.27
N GLY A 266 0.60 11.69 5.22
CA GLY A 266 0.38 13.11 5.43
C GLY A 266 -0.33 13.82 4.28
N HIS A 267 -0.47 13.21 3.11
CA HIS A 267 -1.08 13.78 1.89
C HIS A 267 -2.26 12.90 1.40
N ASN A 268 -3.11 12.45 2.32
CA ASN A 268 -4.33 11.69 2.00
C ASN A 268 -4.09 10.42 1.14
N CYS A 269 -2.94 9.75 1.33
CA CYS A 269 -2.58 8.54 0.60
C CYS A 269 -2.32 7.39 1.57
N MET A 270 -2.76 6.18 1.23
CA MET A 270 -2.43 4.99 2.02
C MET A 270 -1.00 4.55 1.69
N LEU A 271 -0.10 4.45 2.67
CA LEU A 271 1.27 4.01 2.43
C LEU A 271 1.36 2.48 2.42
N MET A 272 1.70 1.91 1.26
CA MET A 272 2.07 0.51 1.09
C MET A 272 3.61 0.41 1.05
N LEU A 273 4.22 0.09 2.19
CA LEU A 273 5.68 -0.06 2.27
C LEU A 273 6.05 -1.53 2.09
N ASP A 274 6.89 -1.81 1.10
CA ASP A 274 7.38 -3.17 0.82
C ASP A 274 8.03 -3.80 2.05
N LEU A 275 8.16 -5.13 2.03
CA LEU A 275 8.91 -5.88 3.03
C LEU A 275 9.45 -7.17 2.40
N THR A 276 10.76 -7.36 2.49
CA THR A 276 11.47 -8.35 1.66
C THR A 276 12.18 -9.42 2.50
N PRO A 277 11.60 -10.62 2.62
CA PRO A 277 12.30 -11.76 3.19
C PRO A 277 13.54 -12.12 2.36
N ASP A 278 14.62 -12.50 3.06
CA ASP A 278 15.84 -12.99 2.42
C ASP A 278 15.70 -14.46 1.97
N ARG A 279 16.79 -15.01 1.41
CA ARG A 279 16.85 -16.40 0.94
C ARG A 279 16.70 -17.44 2.07
N THR A 280 16.82 -17.06 3.33
CA THR A 280 16.52 -17.96 4.47
C THR A 280 15.02 -18.05 4.75
N GLY A 281 14.23 -17.06 4.29
CA GLY A 281 12.80 -16.95 4.55
C GLY A 281 12.46 -16.07 5.76
N LEU A 282 13.42 -15.26 6.25
CA LEU A 282 13.24 -14.33 7.36
C LEU A 282 13.44 -12.89 6.88
N ILE A 283 12.93 -11.93 7.64
CA ILE A 283 13.28 -10.52 7.47
C ILE A 283 14.68 -10.28 8.04
N PRO A 284 15.61 -9.71 7.26
CA PRO A 284 16.93 -9.38 7.78
C PRO A 284 16.84 -8.48 9.02
N PRO A 285 17.66 -8.69 10.07
CA PRO A 285 17.58 -7.89 11.30
C PRO A 285 17.72 -6.37 11.07
N ALA A 286 18.55 -5.95 10.12
CA ALA A 286 18.70 -4.54 9.78
C ALA A 286 17.42 -3.93 9.16
N TYR A 287 16.65 -4.73 8.41
CA TYR A 287 15.40 -4.31 7.79
C TYR A 287 14.35 -4.15 8.89
N ALA A 288 14.22 -5.18 9.74
CA ALA A 288 13.31 -5.15 10.89
C ALA A 288 13.58 -3.97 11.83
N LEU A 289 14.85 -3.64 12.08
CA LEU A 289 15.23 -2.46 12.86
C LEU A 289 14.75 -1.16 12.21
N ARG A 290 14.98 -0.98 10.89
CA ARG A 290 14.57 0.24 10.19
C ARG A 290 13.04 0.43 10.16
N TYR A 291 12.28 -0.64 9.99
CA TYR A 291 10.81 -0.58 10.13
C TYR A 291 10.38 -0.20 11.55
N LYS A 292 11.03 -0.79 12.57
CA LYS A 292 10.75 -0.46 13.95
C LYS A 292 11.07 0.99 14.27
N GLU A 293 12.20 1.52 13.81
CA GLU A 293 12.59 2.93 13.97
C GLU A 293 11.53 3.88 13.39
N LEU A 294 11.02 3.57 12.18
CA LEU A 294 9.93 4.34 11.57
C LEU A 294 8.64 4.24 12.39
N GLY A 295 8.25 3.04 12.81
CA GLY A 295 7.08 2.84 13.66
C GLY A 295 7.18 3.55 15.01
N ASP A 296 8.36 3.55 15.63
CA ASP A 296 8.65 4.25 16.89
C ASP A 296 8.54 5.76 16.70
N PHE A 297 9.09 6.31 15.61
CA PHE A 297 8.90 7.72 15.24
C PHE A 297 7.41 8.06 15.10
N ILE A 298 6.65 7.29 14.30
CA ILE A 298 5.22 7.54 14.07
C ILE A 298 4.44 7.53 15.39
N ARG A 299 4.69 6.54 16.25
CA ARG A 299 4.06 6.45 17.57
C ARG A 299 4.43 7.61 18.48
N SER A 300 5.70 7.99 18.53
CA SER A 300 6.16 9.12 19.36
C SER A 300 5.58 10.46 18.90
N CYS A 301 5.43 10.63 17.59
CA CYS A 301 5.05 11.89 16.97
C CYS A 301 3.53 12.06 16.89
N TYR A 302 2.80 10.98 16.60
CA TYR A 302 1.35 11.03 16.31
C TYR A 302 0.50 10.15 17.23
N GLY A 303 1.11 9.42 18.17
CA GLY A 303 0.39 8.58 19.13
C GLY A 303 -0.29 9.37 20.25
N THR A 304 0.15 10.60 20.52
CA THR A 304 -0.48 11.49 21.50
C THR A 304 -0.31 12.94 21.05
N SER A 305 -1.42 13.65 20.87
CA SER A 305 -1.42 15.08 20.54
C SER A 305 -1.25 15.94 21.78
N ILE A 306 -0.81 17.19 21.59
CA ILE A 306 -0.85 18.21 22.64
C ILE A 306 -2.33 18.51 22.93
N VAL A 307 -2.73 18.41 24.20
CA VAL A 307 -4.13 18.52 24.63
C VAL A 307 -4.47 19.98 24.92
N PRO A 308 -5.41 20.60 24.19
CA PRO A 308 -5.87 21.95 24.52
C PRO A 308 -6.84 21.92 25.71
N ILE A 309 -6.88 23.03 26.46
CA ILE A 309 -7.85 23.20 27.56
C ILE A 309 -9.24 23.54 27.03
N LEU A 310 -9.31 24.14 25.84
CA LEU A 310 -10.57 24.52 25.21
C LEU A 310 -10.49 24.31 23.69
N GLN A 311 -11.57 23.74 23.15
CA GLN A 311 -11.79 23.55 21.72
C GLN A 311 -13.13 24.17 21.34
N ASN A 312 -13.12 25.11 20.41
CA ASN A 312 -14.31 25.76 19.89
C ASN A 312 -14.38 25.59 18.38
N SER A 313 -15.58 25.33 17.86
CA SER A 313 -15.86 25.32 16.43
C SER A 313 -16.98 26.29 16.11
N SER A 314 -16.90 26.96 14.96
CA SER A 314 -18.03 27.74 14.44
C SER A 314 -19.20 26.82 14.07
N THR A 315 -20.41 27.38 14.06
CA THR A 315 -21.64 26.63 13.74
C THR A 315 -21.64 26.03 12.33
N ASP A 316 -20.93 26.65 11.39
CA ASP A 316 -20.76 26.18 10.01
C ASP A 316 -19.56 25.23 9.85
N GLY A 317 -18.85 24.89 10.93
CA GLY A 317 -17.70 24.00 10.94
C GLY A 317 -16.45 24.55 10.24
N ARG A 318 -16.41 25.83 9.87
CA ARG A 318 -15.28 26.40 9.11
C ARG A 318 -14.12 26.88 9.96
N ILE A 319 -14.38 27.29 11.20
CA ILE A 319 -13.35 27.75 12.13
C ILE A 319 -13.25 26.75 13.27
N HIS A 320 -12.03 26.29 13.56
CA HIS A 320 -11.72 25.46 14.71
C HIS A 320 -10.57 26.09 15.48
N ILE A 321 -10.76 26.35 16.76
CA ILE A 321 -9.78 27.00 17.63
C ILE A 321 -9.45 26.09 18.79
N GLN A 322 -8.15 25.92 19.05
CA GLN A 322 -7.59 25.24 20.21
C GLN A 322 -6.84 26.26 21.04
N MET A 323 -7.14 26.32 22.34
CA MET A 323 -6.43 27.16 23.30
C MET A 323 -5.74 26.30 24.35
N PHE A 324 -4.58 26.78 24.82
CA PHE A 324 -3.76 26.10 25.82
C PHE A 324 -3.74 26.93 27.11
N ASP A 325 -3.69 26.26 28.25
CA ASP A 325 -3.64 26.88 29.57
C ASP A 325 -2.31 27.61 29.83
N SER A 326 -1.26 27.16 29.16
CA SER A 326 0.10 27.66 29.18
C SER A 326 0.71 27.62 27.78
N PRO A 327 1.73 28.45 27.49
CA PRO A 327 2.42 28.38 26.21
C PRO A 327 2.99 26.99 25.91
N VAL A 328 2.70 26.45 24.73
CA VAL A 328 3.17 25.14 24.26
C VAL A 328 3.97 25.28 22.97
N THR A 329 4.98 24.43 22.81
CA THR A 329 5.79 24.38 21.58
C THR A 329 5.17 23.39 20.61
N ILE A 330 4.92 23.81 19.36
CA ILE A 330 4.26 23.03 18.31
C ILE A 330 5.03 23.22 17.00
N ASP A 331 5.18 22.18 16.18
CA ASP A 331 5.83 22.27 14.86
C ASP A 331 4.96 21.79 13.69
N ARG A 332 3.79 21.20 13.96
CA ARG A 332 2.89 20.67 12.94
C ARG A 332 1.44 20.57 13.40
N SER A 333 0.56 20.48 12.42
CA SER A 333 -0.86 20.15 12.60
C SER A 333 -1.26 18.90 11.82
N VAL A 334 -2.22 18.15 12.36
CA VAL A 334 -2.86 17.01 11.69
C VAL A 334 -4.35 17.26 11.60
N ILE A 335 -4.89 17.18 10.38
CA ILE A 335 -6.30 17.44 10.09
C ILE A 335 -6.88 16.21 9.40
N GLN A 336 -8.09 15.82 9.77
CA GLN A 336 -8.80 14.68 9.20
C GLN A 336 -10.26 15.06 8.94
N GLU A 337 -10.71 14.94 7.70
CA GLU A 337 -12.12 15.06 7.35
C GLU A 337 -12.88 13.78 7.72
N ASP A 338 -14.16 13.93 8.07
CA ASP A 338 -15.10 12.84 7.98
C ASP A 338 -15.59 12.70 6.54
N GLN A 339 -14.99 11.75 5.83
CA GLN A 339 -15.31 11.49 4.42
C GLN A 339 -16.58 10.66 4.20
N THR A 340 -17.37 10.34 5.23
CA THR A 340 -18.67 9.65 5.06
C THR A 340 -19.64 10.43 4.16
N ARG A 341 -19.46 11.75 4.05
CA ARG A 341 -20.18 12.63 3.12
C ARG A 341 -19.31 13.19 1.98
N GLY A 342 -18.17 12.56 1.72
CA GLY A 342 -17.21 12.97 0.71
C GLY A 342 -16.11 13.90 1.24
N GLN A 343 -15.17 14.23 0.35
CA GLN A 343 -14.05 15.14 0.63
C GLN A 343 -14.43 16.56 0.19
N VAL A 344 -14.67 17.47 1.15
CA VAL A 344 -15.40 18.71 0.87
C VAL A 344 -14.57 19.97 1.03
N ILE A 345 -13.50 19.94 1.83
CA ILE A 345 -12.60 21.08 2.00
C ILE A 345 -11.75 21.30 0.74
N ARG A 346 -11.65 22.56 0.31
CA ARG A 346 -10.93 22.99 -0.91
C ARG A 346 -9.77 23.94 -0.67
N ALA A 347 -9.81 24.67 0.44
CA ALA A 347 -8.71 25.52 0.89
C ALA A 347 -8.85 25.79 2.39
N TYR A 348 -7.72 25.91 3.07
CA TYR A 348 -7.66 26.29 4.48
C TYR A 348 -6.35 26.99 4.83
N THR A 349 -6.34 27.68 5.96
CA THR A 349 -5.14 28.22 6.61
C THR A 349 -5.04 27.68 8.05
N ILE A 350 -3.81 27.58 8.53
CA ILE A 350 -3.49 27.39 9.94
C ILE A 350 -2.80 28.66 10.43
N ASP A 351 -3.36 29.22 11.49
CA ASP A 351 -2.84 30.40 12.17
C ASP A 351 -2.59 30.09 13.65
N VAL A 352 -1.69 30.83 14.28
CA VAL A 352 -1.37 30.68 15.71
C VAL A 352 -1.36 32.01 16.42
N GLN A 353 -1.65 32.01 17.72
CA GLN A 353 -1.33 33.12 18.60
C GLN A 353 0.03 32.84 19.25
N LEU A 354 1.03 33.67 18.93
CA LEU A 354 2.38 33.52 19.47
C LEU A 354 2.41 33.93 20.95
N ALA A 355 3.14 33.16 21.76
CA ALA A 355 3.21 33.40 23.20
C ALA A 355 3.88 34.74 23.56
N ASP A 356 4.81 35.19 22.72
CA ASP A 356 5.56 36.45 22.85
C ASP A 356 4.85 37.65 22.18
N SER A 357 3.69 37.45 21.55
CA SER A 357 2.92 38.55 20.96
C SER A 357 2.45 39.53 22.03
N SER A 358 2.67 40.83 21.78
CA SER A 358 2.13 41.94 22.58
C SER A 358 0.62 42.11 22.41
N ASP A 359 0.07 41.68 21.28
CA ASP A 359 -1.38 41.63 21.03
C ASP A 359 -1.85 40.18 21.06
N LYS A 360 -2.57 39.81 22.13
CA LYS A 360 -3.10 38.46 22.33
C LYS A 360 -4.27 38.12 21.39
N ASN A 361 -4.77 39.07 20.60
CA ASN A 361 -5.78 38.82 19.57
C ASN A 361 -5.17 38.64 18.17
N GLN A 362 -3.86 38.90 18.01
CA GLN A 362 -3.18 38.76 16.73
C GLN A 362 -2.95 37.30 16.37
N TRP A 363 -3.34 36.93 15.16
CA TRP A 363 -3.10 35.62 14.57
C TRP A 363 -1.97 35.70 13.55
N ALA A 364 -0.97 34.84 13.69
CA ALA A 364 0.16 34.69 12.78
C ALA A 364 -0.03 33.44 11.92
N TYR A 365 0.11 33.59 10.61
CA TYR A 365 0.03 32.50 9.64
C TYR A 365 1.21 31.52 9.80
N VAL A 366 0.95 30.21 9.74
CA VAL A 366 1.99 29.16 9.78
C VAL A 366 1.91 28.13 8.65
N ALA A 367 0.70 27.84 8.13
CA ALA A 367 0.52 26.91 7.03
C ALA A 367 -0.78 27.15 6.26
N SER A 368 -0.87 26.58 5.06
CA SER A 368 -2.08 26.53 4.24
C SER A 368 -2.08 25.25 3.41
N GLY A 369 -3.25 24.78 3.03
CA GLY A 369 -3.39 23.67 2.10
C GLY A 369 -4.70 23.73 1.32
N THR A 370 -4.90 22.72 0.49
CA THR A 370 -6.06 22.58 -0.40
C THR A 370 -6.90 21.37 -0.01
N SER A 371 -6.44 20.16 -0.31
CA SER A 371 -7.09 18.90 0.04
C SER A 371 -6.68 18.42 1.43
N ILE A 372 -7.64 17.93 2.23
CA ILE A 372 -7.34 17.23 3.50
C ILE A 372 -7.64 15.74 3.40
N GLY A 373 -8.90 15.37 3.10
CA GLY A 373 -9.34 13.98 3.04
C GLY A 373 -9.18 13.23 4.35
N ASN A 374 -8.83 11.94 4.29
CA ASN A 374 -8.68 11.09 5.46
C ASN A 374 -7.64 11.63 6.46
N LYS A 375 -6.53 12.19 5.95
CA LYS A 375 -5.48 12.78 6.79
C LYS A 375 -4.57 13.73 5.99
N LYS A 376 -4.34 14.90 6.57
CA LYS A 376 -3.32 15.88 6.17
C LYS A 376 -2.40 16.19 7.32
N ILE A 377 -1.09 16.16 7.10
CA ILE A 377 -0.06 16.57 8.05
C ILE A 377 0.64 17.80 7.48
N ASP A 378 0.46 18.95 8.13
CA ASP A 378 1.14 20.19 7.75
C ASP A 378 2.35 20.42 8.65
N LEU A 379 3.54 20.24 8.10
CA LEU A 379 4.78 20.65 8.74
C LEU A 379 4.95 22.16 8.62
N TRP A 380 5.14 22.86 9.75
CA TRP A 380 5.27 24.31 9.71
C TRP A 380 6.65 24.71 9.21
N LYS A 381 6.72 25.32 8.03
CA LYS A 381 7.98 25.72 7.35
C LYS A 381 8.92 26.53 8.24
N ALA A 382 8.33 27.31 9.14
CA ALA A 382 9.04 28.19 10.02
C ALA A 382 9.72 27.44 11.20
N GLY A 383 9.44 26.14 11.36
CA GLY A 383 9.86 25.29 12.47
C GLY A 383 8.91 25.41 13.67
N SER A 384 9.35 24.86 14.81
CA SER A 384 8.57 24.89 16.06
C SER A 384 8.28 26.32 16.53
N ARG A 385 7.09 26.56 17.06
CA ARG A 385 6.64 27.85 17.62
C ARG A 385 6.06 27.67 19.00
N LEU A 386 6.36 28.61 19.89
CA LEU A 386 5.73 28.70 21.21
C LEU A 386 4.42 29.49 21.08
N VAL A 387 3.29 28.86 21.37
CA VAL A 387 1.95 29.40 21.06
C VAL A 387 1.00 29.24 22.24
N THR A 388 -0.03 30.07 22.30
CA THR A 388 -1.14 29.97 23.27
C THR A 388 -2.45 29.51 22.62
N ALA A 389 -2.55 29.59 21.29
CA ALA A 389 -3.68 29.07 20.54
C ALA A 389 -3.31 28.71 19.11
N VAL A 390 -4.05 27.76 18.52
CA VAL A 390 -3.98 27.41 17.10
C VAL A 390 -5.39 27.47 16.50
N ARG A 391 -5.51 27.97 15.28
CA ARG A 391 -6.75 28.06 14.52
C ARG A 391 -6.60 27.40 13.16
N LEU A 392 -7.51 26.48 12.86
CA LEU A 392 -7.81 26.04 11.50
C LEU A 392 -8.95 26.91 10.95
N ASN A 393 -8.72 27.53 9.80
CA ASN A 393 -9.68 28.35 9.10
C ASN A 393 -9.92 27.79 7.69
N ILE A 394 -11.06 27.15 7.48
CA ILE A 394 -11.48 26.58 6.20
C ILE A 394 -12.05 27.70 5.32
N THR A 395 -11.23 28.17 4.39
CA THR A 395 -11.53 29.33 3.54
C THR A 395 -12.39 28.97 2.32
N LYS A 396 -12.37 27.71 1.89
CA LYS A 396 -13.22 27.22 0.79
C LYS A 396 -13.63 25.76 1.04
N ALA A 397 -14.92 25.48 0.85
CA ALA A 397 -15.49 24.13 0.87
C ALA A 397 -16.69 24.05 -0.08
N VAL A 398 -17.00 22.85 -0.58
CA VAL A 398 -18.16 22.60 -1.47
C VAL A 398 -19.42 22.14 -0.73
N ASP A 399 -19.28 21.77 0.54
CA ASP A 399 -20.38 21.46 1.48
C ASP A 399 -19.92 21.85 2.90
N THR A 400 -20.74 21.60 3.92
CA THR A 400 -20.42 21.81 5.33
C THR A 400 -19.33 20.83 5.77
N PRO A 401 -18.12 21.32 6.12
CA PRO A 401 -17.02 20.47 6.52
C PRO A 401 -17.27 19.83 7.89
N VAL A 402 -16.99 18.54 7.99
CA VAL A 402 -17.01 17.79 9.25
C VAL A 402 -15.62 17.23 9.46
N LEU A 403 -15.02 17.52 10.62
CA LEU A 403 -13.71 16.99 10.98
C LEU A 403 -13.85 15.78 11.87
N LYS A 404 -13.10 14.73 11.57
CA LYS A 404 -12.82 13.65 12.52
C LYS A 404 -11.82 14.10 13.58
N ALA A 405 -10.83 14.89 13.17
CA ALA A 405 -9.81 15.39 14.08
C ALA A 405 -9.16 16.67 13.54
N PHE A 406 -8.84 17.58 14.46
CA PHE A 406 -7.84 18.62 14.28
C PHE A 406 -6.93 18.52 15.50
N THR A 407 -5.64 18.26 15.31
CA THR A 407 -4.67 18.07 16.40
C THR A 407 -3.35 18.73 16.07
N VAL A 408 -2.56 18.99 17.10
CA VAL A 408 -1.25 19.63 17.00
C VAL A 408 -0.20 18.83 17.76
N HIS A 409 1.03 18.87 17.26
CA HIS A 409 2.10 17.98 17.73
C HIS A 409 3.45 18.70 17.75
N LEU A 410 4.37 18.17 18.55
CA LEU A 410 5.79 18.47 18.52
C LEU A 410 6.52 17.13 18.45
N CYS A 411 7.28 16.91 17.38
CA CYS A 411 7.94 15.64 17.15
C CYS A 411 9.45 15.73 17.39
N PRO A 412 10.10 14.61 17.75
CA PRO A 412 11.53 14.56 18.07
C PRO A 412 12.45 14.81 16.87
#